data_AF-A0A6N9SUM3-F1
#
_entry.id   AF-A0A6N9SUM3-F1
#
_cell.length_a   1.000
_cell.length_b   1.000
_cell.length_c   1.000
_cell.angle_alpha   90.00
_cell.angle_beta   90.00
_cell.angle_gamma   90.00
#
_symmetry.space_group_name_H-M   'P 1'
#
loop_
_entity.id
_entity.type
_entity.pdbx_description
1 polymer ?
#
loop_
_entity_poly.entity_id
_entity_poly.type
_entity_poly.pdbx_seq_one_letter_code
_entity_poly.pdbx_strand_id
1 'polypeptide(L)' 'DTGGYGVLVGPNTVREATLTLGYAPVKSFELRGEIREDRADKGLFAESNGILSQSMTTYGLQGIYKF' A
#
# COMPACT_ATOMS: atom_id res chain seq x y z
N ASP A 1 -30.91 -21.77 13.32
CA ASP A 1 -30.90 -20.34 13.69
C ASP A 1 -30.13 -20.17 14.99
N THR A 2 -28.90 -19.65 14.91
CA THR A 2 -28.32 -18.70 15.88
C THR A 2 -27.07 -18.10 15.21
N GLY A 3 -27.24 -16.91 14.62
CA GLY A 3 -26.16 -16.14 14.03
C GLY A 3 -25.15 -15.67 15.07
N GLY A 4 -23.87 -15.96 14.83
CA GLY A 4 -22.76 -15.33 15.54
C GLY A 4 -22.51 -13.94 14.97
N TYR A 5 -23.05 -12.93 15.62
CA TYR A 5 -22.75 -11.53 15.34
C TYR A 5 -21.25 -11.28 15.49
N GLY A 6 -20.69 -10.55 14.52
CA GLY A 6 -19.26 -10.41 14.27
C GLY A 6 -18.43 -10.04 15.49
N VAL A 7 -17.26 -10.67 15.58
CA VAL A 7 -16.17 -10.25 16.46
C VAL A 7 -15.92 -8.77 16.17
N LEU A 8 -16.25 -7.90 17.13
CA LEU A 8 -15.87 -6.49 17.07
C LEU A 8 -14.35 -6.47 16.97
N VAL A 9 -13.84 -6.17 15.78
CA VAL A 9 -12.42 -5.96 15.54
C VAL A 9 -12.06 -4.77 16.42
N GLY A 10 -11.49 -5.03 17.61
CA GLY A 10 -10.91 -3.97 18.43
C GLY A 10 -9.94 -3.13 17.60
N PRO A 11 -9.54 -1.93 18.05
CA PRO A 11 -8.78 -0.98 17.24
C PRO A 11 -7.64 -1.66 16.48
N ASN A 12 -7.56 -1.37 15.17
CA ASN A 12 -6.52 -1.88 14.29
C ASN A 12 -5.68 -0.68 13.86
N THR A 13 -4.44 -0.58 14.36
CA THR A 13 -3.54 0.50 13.97
C THR A 13 -2.94 0.17 12.62
N VAL A 14 -2.93 1.15 11.71
CA VAL A 14 -2.26 1.04 10.41
C VAL A 14 -1.09 2.01 10.39
N ARG A 15 0.04 1.56 9.85
CA ARG A 15 1.25 2.35 9.62
C ARG A 15 1.65 2.20 8.17
N GLU A 16 2.22 3.26 7.62
CA GLU A 16 2.66 3.31 6.24
C GLU A 16 4.04 3.95 6.18
N ALA A 17 4.88 3.42 5.29
CA ALA A 17 6.12 4.05 4.88
C ALA A 17 6.21 4.06 3.35
N THR A 18 6.53 5.22 2.79
CA THR A 18 6.68 5.40 1.34
C THR A 18 8.05 5.96 1.03
N LEU A 19 8.78 5.29 0.14
CA LEU A 19 10.06 5.73 -0.39
C LEU A 19 9.88 6.03 -1.89
N THR A 20 10.15 7.27 -2.27
CA THR A 20 10.09 7.70 -3.67
C THR A 20 11.48 8.17 -4.12
N LEU A 21 11.94 7.66 -5.26
CA LEU A 21 13.17 8.07 -5.91
C LEU A 21 12.83 8.75 -7.24
N GLY A 22 13.34 9.96 -7.44
CA GLY A 22 13.16 10.73 -8.66
C GLY A 22 14.46 10.87 -9.45
N TYR A 23 14.38 10.73 -10.78
CA TYR A 23 15.47 11.01 -11.71
C TYR A 23 14.98 11.89 -12.86
N ALA A 24 15.55 13.09 -13.00
CA ALA A 24 15.20 14.05 -14.05
C ALA A 24 16.39 14.26 -15.00
N PRO A 25 16.55 13.41 -16.03
CA PRO A 25 17.70 13.50 -16.95
C PRO A 25 17.68 14.77 -17.80
N VAL A 26 16.50 15.31 -18.10
CA VAL A 26 16.31 16.53 -18.89
C VAL A 26 15.14 17.34 -18.33
N LYS A 27 15.10 18.65 -18.58
CA LYS A 27 14.04 19.52 -18.03
C LYS A 27 12.61 19.10 -18.42
N SER A 28 12.46 18.51 -19.61
CA SER A 28 11.19 18.04 -20.15
C SER A 28 10.78 16.66 -19.65
N PHE A 29 11.61 15.95 -18.89
CA PHE A 29 11.33 14.56 -18.51
C PHE A 29 11.83 14.19 -17.11
N GLU A 30 10.96 13.56 -16.33
CA GLU A 30 11.25 13.06 -14.99
C GLU A 30 10.68 11.65 -14.82
N LEU A 31 11.49 10.76 -14.24
CA LEU A 31 11.09 9.42 -13.81
C LEU A 31 10.99 9.38 -12.30
N ARG A 32 9.98 8.70 -11.77
CA ARG A 32 9.83 8.44 -10.34
C ARG A 32 9.53 6.97 -10.11
N GLY A 33 10.30 6.33 -9.25
CA GLY A 33 10.00 5.03 -8.68
C GLY A 33 9.47 5.20 -7.26
N GLU A 34 8.49 4.40 -6.87
CA GLU A 34 7.90 4.42 -5.54
C GLU A 34 7.83 2.99 -4.98
N ILE A 35 8.14 2.86 -3.70
CA ILE A 35 7.88 1.67 -2.90
C ILE A 35 7.10 2.13 -1.67
N ARG A 36 5.93 1.52 -1.45
CA ARG A 36 5.08 1.75 -0.28
C ARG A 36 4.93 0.45 0.49
N GLU A 37 5.07 0.52 1.80
CA GLU A 37 4.81 -0.58 2.71
C GLU A 37 3.75 -0.17 3.72
N ASP A 38 2.62 -0.87 3.72
CA ASP A 38 1.52 -0.70 4.65
C ASP A 38 1.50 -1.88 5.63
N ARG A 39 1.37 -1.60 6.93
CA ARG A 39 1.35 -2.61 8.00
C ARG A 39 0.22 -2.34 9.00
N ALA A 40 -0.50 -3.39 9.36
CA ALA A 40 -1.62 -3.37 10.29
C ALA A 40 -1.39 -4.34 11.47
N ASP A 41 -1.94 -4.03 12.64
CA ASP A 41 -1.87 -4.91 13.83
C ASP A 41 -2.72 -6.19 13.66
N LYS A 42 -3.74 -6.15 12.79
CA LYS A 42 -4.63 -7.26 12.43
C LYS A 42 -4.76 -7.39 10.92
N GLY A 43 -5.06 -8.60 10.44
CA GLY A 43 -5.24 -8.89 9.01
C GLY A 43 -6.25 -7.93 8.40
N LEU A 44 -5.81 -7.16 7.40
CA LEU A 44 -6.58 -6.10 6.76
C LEU A 44 -6.44 -6.13 5.23
N PHE A 45 -5.28 -6.55 4.71
CA PHE A 45 -4.99 -6.52 3.29
C PHE A 45 -5.37 -7.85 2.64
N ALA A 46 -6.14 -7.81 1.54
CA ALA A 46 -6.59 -9.03 0.89
C ALA A 46 -5.47 -9.68 0.06
N GLU A 47 -5.23 -10.97 0.28
CA GLU A 47 -4.41 -11.81 -0.60
C GLU A 47 -5.29 -12.54 -1.63
N SER A 48 -4.67 -13.01 -2.72
CA SER A 48 -5.39 -13.71 -3.82
C SER A 48 -6.06 -15.01 -3.40
N ASN A 49 -5.65 -15.58 -2.27
CA ASN A 49 -6.20 -16.79 -1.66
C ASN A 49 -7.42 -16.50 -0.74
N GLY A 50 -7.84 -15.23 -0.62
CA GLY A 50 -8.95 -14.81 0.25
C GLY A 50 -8.59 -14.68 1.74
N ILE A 51 -7.33 -14.85 2.11
CA ILE A 51 -6.83 -14.62 3.47
C ILE A 51 -6.45 -13.15 3.62
N LEU A 52 -6.67 -12.60 4.82
CA LEU A 52 -6.24 -11.24 5.16
C LEU A 52 -4.83 -11.24 5.74
N SER A 53 -3.95 -10.48 5.09
CA SER A 53 -2.57 -10.22 5.51
C SER A 53 -2.48 -8.99 6.41
N GLN A 54 -1.44 -8.96 7.24
CA GLN A 54 -1.09 -7.81 8.08
C GLN A 54 -0.21 -6.80 7.34
N SER A 55 0.30 -7.14 6.16
CA SER A 55 1.20 -6.28 5.38
C SER A 55 0.82 -6.26 3.91
N MET A 56 1.05 -5.12 3.27
CA MET A 56 0.95 -4.97 1.82
C MET A 56 2.10 -4.10 1.33
N THR A 57 2.78 -4.55 0.27
CA THR A 57 3.82 -3.77 -0.40
C THR A 57 3.32 -3.40 -1.79
N THR A 58 3.42 -2.11 -2.13
CA THR A 58 3.02 -1.57 -3.43
C THR A 58 4.22 -0.93 -4.11
N TYR A 59 4.32 -1.13 -5.42
CA TYR A 59 5.35 -0.54 -6.27
C TYR A 59 4.71 0.39 -7.29
N GLY A 60 5.30 1.57 -7.48
CA GLY A 60 4.87 2.56 -8.46
C GLY A 60 6.02 2.95 -9.39
N LEU A 61 5.71 3.16 -10.67
CA LEU A 61 6.62 3.76 -11.64
C LEU A 61 5.88 4.83 -12.42
N GLN A 62 6.41 6.04 -12.44
CA GLN A 62 5.81 7.20 -13.10
C GLN A 62 6.83 7.88 -14.03
N GLY A 63 6.40 8.18 -15.26
CA GLY A 63 7.11 9.07 -16.17
C GLY A 63 6.31 10.36 -16.36
N ILE A 64 6.97 11.51 -16.19
CA ILE A 64 6.37 12.84 -16.31
C ILE A 64 7.05 13.56 -17.46
N TYR A 65 6.27 13.94 -18.48
CA TYR A 65 6.72 14.84 -19.55
C TYR A 65 6.22 16.26 -19.26
N LYS A 66 7.11 17.26 -19.37
CA LYS A 66 6.84 18.67 -19.08
C LYS A 66 7.03 19.51 -20.35
N PHE A 67 6.05 20.36 -20.66
CA PHE A 67 6.01 21.26 -21.82
C PHE A 67 6.23 22.72 -21.42
#